data_AF-A0A7C5U997-F1
#
_entry.id   AF-A0A7C5U997-F1
#
_cell.length_a   1.000
_cell.length_b   1.000
_cell.length_c   1.000
_cell.angle_alpha   90.00
_cell.angle_beta   90.00
_cell.angle_gamma   90.00
#
_symmetry.space_group_name_H-M   'P 1'
#
loop_
_entity.id
_entity.type
_entity.pdbx_description
1 polymer ?
#
loop_
_entity_poly.entity_id
_entity_poly.type
_entity_poly.pdbx_seq_one_letter_code
_entity_poly.pdbx_strand_id
1 'polypeptide(L)' 'MATLGPSGYSPYPVAVYEELLNPPLGKALMLNEIVDEELAMREAAKAMLTLPNATIFPGPQVLYAWNEEAKEKAKLVRK' A
#
# COMPACT_ATOMS: atom_id res chain seq x y z
N MET A 1 -11.21 3.43 -24.63
CA MET A 1 -11.53 3.40 -23.19
C MET A 1 -12.30 2.13 -22.93
N ALA A 2 -11.85 1.25 -22.03
CA ALA A 2 -12.52 -0.03 -21.80
C ALA A 2 -13.85 0.18 -21.06
N THR A 3 -14.80 -0.74 -21.29
CA THR A 3 -16.15 -0.69 -20.71
C THR A 3 -16.10 -0.92 -19.20
N LEU A 4 -16.87 -0.14 -18.43
CA LEU A 4 -17.00 -0.34 -16.98
C LEU A 4 -17.51 -1.75 -16.67
N GLY A 5 -17.02 -2.32 -15.57
CA GLY A 5 -17.50 -3.62 -15.09
C GLY A 5 -18.95 -3.56 -14.58
N PRO A 6 -19.58 -4.72 -14.32
CA PRO A 6 -20.99 -4.82 -13.90
C PRO A 6 -21.35 -3.98 -12.66
N SER A 7 -20.38 -3.73 -11.77
CA SER A 7 -20.55 -2.91 -10.57
C SER A 7 -20.10 -1.45 -10.74
N GLY A 8 -19.88 -1.00 -11.98
CA GLY A 8 -19.44 0.36 -12.28
C GLY A 8 -17.96 0.65 -11.99
N TYR A 9 -17.19 -0.35 -11.55
CA TYR A 9 -15.76 -0.18 -11.34
C TYR A 9 -15.02 -0.07 -12.67
N SER A 10 -13.98 0.77 -12.67
CA SER A 10 -13.02 0.85 -13.78
C SER A 10 -12.43 -0.54 -14.05
N PRO A 11 -12.38 -1.00 -15.32
CA PRO A 11 -11.76 -2.27 -15.68
C PRO A 11 -10.23 -2.24 -15.49
N TYR A 12 -9.65 -1.05 -15.32
CA TYR A 12 -8.23 -0.88 -14.98
C TYR A 12 -8.08 -0.33 -13.56
N PRO A 13 -7.03 -0.74 -12.82
CA PRO A 13 -6.73 -0.15 -11.52
C PRO A 13 -6.53 1.36 -11.68
N VAL A 14 -7.17 2.17 -10.83
CA VAL A 14 -7.00 3.64 -10.81
C VAL A 14 -5.52 4.01 -10.70
N ALA A 15 -4.76 3.22 -9.93
CA ALA A 15 -3.32 3.37 -9.79
C ALA A 15 -2.54 3.35 -11.12
N VAL A 16 -3.04 2.69 -12.17
CA VAL A 16 -2.40 2.69 -13.50
C VAL A 16 -2.71 3.96 -14.28
N TYR A 17 -3.94 4.49 -14.16
CA TYR A 17 -4.35 5.72 -14.83
C TYR A 17 -3.72 6.97 -14.21
N GLU A 18 -3.59 6.97 -12.89
CA GLU A 18 -3.01 8.07 -12.10
C GLU A 18 -1.48 7.92 -11.96
N GLU A 19 -0.86 6.99 -12.69
CA GLU A 19 0.58 6.69 -12.64
C GLU A 19 1.12 6.39 -11.22
N LEU A 20 0.24 5.99 -10.31
CA LEU A 20 0.54 5.61 -8.93
C LEU A 20 1.10 4.18 -8.87
N LEU A 21 2.28 4.00 -9.45
CA LEU A 21 2.98 2.73 -9.52
C LEU A 21 3.77 2.44 -8.24
N ASN A 22 4.22 1.19 -8.10
CA ASN A 22 5.14 0.84 -7.02
C ASN A 22 6.40 1.72 -7.10
N PRO A 23 6.86 2.29 -5.98
CA PRO A 23 8.05 3.12 -5.97
C PRO A 23 9.28 2.30 -6.41
N PRO A 24 10.25 2.92 -7.12
CA PRO A 24 11.54 2.30 -7.40
C PRO A 24 12.27 1.87 -6.12
N LEU A 25 13.27 1.00 -6.26
CA LEU A 25 14.13 0.61 -5.13
C LEU A 25 14.80 1.86 -4.52
N GLY A 26 14.78 1.99 -3.18
CA GLY A 26 15.32 3.17 -2.48
C GLY A 26 14.34 4.34 -2.37
N LYS A 27 13.12 4.19 -2.92
CA LYS A 27 12.04 5.20 -2.85
C LYS A 27 10.82 4.62 -2.14
N ALA A 28 9.95 5.51 -1.68
CA ALA A 28 8.67 5.16 -1.06
C ALA A 28 7.55 6.03 -1.63
N LEU A 29 6.31 5.51 -1.60
CA LEU A 29 5.12 6.28 -1.96
C LEU A 29 4.56 6.94 -0.69
N MET A 30 4.53 8.27 -0.66
CA MET A 30 3.88 9.06 0.37
C MET A 30 2.67 9.76 -0.25
N LEU A 31 1.46 9.26 0.03
CA LEU A 31 0.22 9.69 -0.61
C LEU A 31 0.30 9.55 -2.14
N ASN A 32 0.50 10.66 -2.86
CA ASN A 32 0.61 10.74 -4.31
C ASN A 32 2.03 11.06 -4.80
N GLU A 33 3.02 11.13 -3.90
CA GLU A 33 4.40 11.50 -4.24
C GLU A 33 5.37 10.35 -3.98
N ILE A 34 6.32 10.18 -4.89
CA ILE A 34 7.45 9.27 -4.70
C ILE A 34 8.59 10.04 -4.04
N VAL A 35 8.96 9.63 -2.83
CA VAL A 35 9.98 10.27 -1.99
C VAL A 35 11.13 9.30 -1.68
N ASP A 36 12.22 9.80 -1.08
CA ASP A 36 13.27 8.93 -0.53
C ASP A 36 12.76 8.12 0.66
N GLU A 37 13.23 6.87 0.79
CA GLU A 37 12.86 5.99 1.90
C GLU A 37 13.11 6.63 3.28
N GLU A 38 14.21 7.36 3.45
CA GLU A 38 14.52 8.03 4.72
C GLU A 38 13.42 9.03 5.11
N LEU A 39 12.96 9.84 4.16
CA LEU A 39 11.90 10.82 4.40
C LEU A 39 10.58 10.14 4.75
N ALA A 40 10.22 9.09 4.00
CA ALA A 40 9.02 8.31 4.30
C ALA A 40 9.06 7.69 5.69
N MET A 41 10.19 7.10 6.08
CA MET A 41 10.36 6.50 7.40
C MET A 41 10.30 7.54 8.53
N ARG A 42 10.87 8.74 8.31
CA ARG A 42 10.82 9.84 9.28
C ARG A 42 9.39 10.32 9.52
N GLU A 43 8.61 10.55 8.45
CA GLU A 43 7.23 10.99 8.57
C GLU A 43 6.32 9.89 9.14
N ALA A 44 6.55 8.63 8.77
CA ALA A 44 5.87 7.50 9.37
C ALA A 44 6.14 7.42 10.88
N ALA A 45 7.40 7.55 11.32
CA ALA A 45 7.76 7.55 12.74
C ALA A 45 7.10 8.71 13.49
N LYS A 46 7.09 9.91 12.91
CA LYS A 46 6.41 11.08 13.47
C LYS A 46 4.91 10.81 13.63
N ALA A 47 4.24 10.34 12.59
CA ALA A 47 2.81 9.99 12.65
C ALA A 47 2.53 8.95 13.76
N MET A 48 3.36 7.93 13.86
CA MET A 48 3.25 6.89 14.89
C MET A 48 3.41 7.42 16.32
N LEU A 49 4.28 8.40 16.53
CA LEU A 49 4.58 8.93 17.86
C LEU A 49 3.68 10.09 18.28
N THR A 50 3.09 10.82 17.33
CA THR A 50 2.37 12.06 17.63
C THR A 50 0.87 12.02 17.37
N LEU A 51 0.37 11.09 16.55
CA LEU A 51 -1.08 11.01 16.31
C LEU A 51 -1.79 10.38 17.53
N PRO A 52 -2.93 10.96 17.97
CA PRO A 52 -3.72 10.39 19.07
C PRO A 52 -4.16 8.93 18.84
N ASN A 53 -4.32 8.54 17.57
CA ASN A 53 -4.65 7.18 17.16
C ASN A 53 -3.87 6.80 15.90
N ALA A 54 -2.55 6.68 16.02
CA ALA A 54 -1.73 6.20 14.92
C ALA A 54 -2.12 4.75 14.55
N THR A 55 -2.63 4.57 13.34
CA THR A 55 -3.11 3.26 12.88
C THR A 55 -2.16 2.73 11.81
N ILE A 56 -1.60 1.55 12.04
CA ILE A 56 -1.03 0.72 10.99
C ILE A 56 -2.07 -0.33 10.63
N PHE A 57 -2.40 -0.44 9.35
CA PHE A 57 -3.37 -1.42 8.85
C PHE A 57 -2.63 -2.54 8.09
N PRO A 58 -2.01 -3.51 8.79
CA PRO A 58 -1.66 -4.75 8.13
C PRO A 58 -3.00 -5.40 7.74
N GLY A 59 -3.22 -5.57 6.43
CA GLY A 59 -4.52 -6.02 5.93
C GLY A 59 -4.99 -7.30 6.64
N PRO A 60 -6.30 -7.46 6.91
CA PRO A 60 -6.83 -8.57 7.72
C PRO A 60 -6.46 -9.95 7.16
N GLN A 61 -6.25 -10.06 5.86
CA GLN A 61 -5.78 -11.29 5.22
C GLN A 61 -4.42 -11.74 5.77
N VAL A 62 -3.49 -10.80 5.98
CA VAL A 62 -2.15 -11.05 6.51
C VAL A 62 -2.22 -11.30 8.01
N LEU A 63 -2.95 -10.47 8.76
CA LEU A 63 -3.07 -10.61 10.21
C LEU A 63 -3.69 -11.94 10.65
N TYR A 64 -4.75 -12.38 9.96
CA TYR A 64 -5.49 -13.58 10.33
C TYR A 64 -5.04 -14.84 9.60
N ALA A 65 -3.98 -14.76 8.79
CA ALA A 65 -3.54 -15.87 7.95
C ALA A 65 -4.74 -16.50 7.19
N TRP A 66 -5.58 -15.63 6.61
CA TRP A 66 -6.95 -15.93 6.18
C TRP A 66 -7.07 -17.16 5.26
N ASN A 67 -6.07 -17.37 4.42
CA ASN A 67 -5.92 -18.56 3.59
C ASN A 67 -4.44 -18.84 3.29
N GLU A 68 -4.14 -19.99 2.64
CA GLU A 68 -2.77 -20.36 2.29
C GLU A 68 -2.09 -19.33 1.40
N GLU A 69 -2.81 -18.72 0.46
CA GLU A 69 -2.27 -17.66 -0.40
C GLU A 69 -1.83 -16.42 0.41
N ALA A 70 -2.63 -16.01 1.39
CA ALA A 70 -2.32 -14.89 2.27
C ALA A 70 -1.13 -15.20 3.18
N LYS A 71 -0.99 -16.45 3.65
CA LYS A 71 0.20 -16.92 4.39
C LYS A 71 1.45 -16.84 3.55
N GLU A 72 1.40 -17.28 2.30
CA GLU A 72 2.54 -17.17 1.36
C GLU A 72 2.88 -15.71 1.05
N LYS A 73 1.86 -14.87 0.78
CA LYS A 73 2.05 -13.42 0.60
C LYS A 73 2.69 -12.77 1.82
N ALA A 74 2.29 -13.14 3.04
CA ALA A 74 2.87 -12.61 4.27
C ALA A 74 4.38 -12.92 4.39
N LYS A 75 4.84 -14.09 3.93
CA LYS A 75 6.27 -14.44 3.90
C LYS A 75 7.06 -13.53 2.95
N LEU A 76 6.46 -13.09 1.84
CA LEU A 76 7.12 -12.19 0.88
C LEU A 76 7.36 -10.78 1.44
N VAL A 77 6.52 -10.34 2.39
CA VAL A 77 6.67 -9.03 3.06
C VAL A 77 7.76 -9.07 4.15
N ARG A 78 8.12 -10.27 4.63
CA ARG A 78 9.14 -10.47 5.65
C ARG A 78 10.50 -10.76 4.99
N LYS A 79 11.25 -9.69 4.69
CA LYS A 79 12.70 -9.79 4.43
C LYS A 79 13.48 -9.61 5.72
#